data_AF-H2ASR2-F1
#
_entry.id   AF-H2ASR2-F1
#
_cell.length_a   1.000
_cell.length_b   1.000
_cell.length_c   1.000
_cell.angle_alpha   90.00
_cell.angle_beta   90.00
_cell.angle_gamma   90.00
#
_symmetry.space_group_name_H-M   'P 1'
#
loop_
_entity.id
_entity.type
_entity.pdbx_description
1 polymer ?
#
loop_
_entity_poly.entity_id
_entity_poly.type
_entity_poly.pdbx_seq_one_letter_code
_entity_poly.pdbx_strand_id
1 'polypeptide(L)'
;MLRLSRRFFSHSRSVLQSTKCLLVSSCPEGTPLKLGVRKGQKPPLALKDEEYPGWLWSVLNEESANTQKELSPIQELELRRKQLRKLNRDKIKQKNFLSEL
;
A
#
# COMPACT_ATOMS: atom_id res chain seq x y z
N MET A 1 3.06 -7.14 55.43
CA MET A 1 1.95 -7.34 54.47
C MET A 1 2.11 -6.37 53.31
N LEU A 2 2.72 -6.80 52.20
CA LEU A 2 2.96 -5.96 51.02
C LEU A 2 1.78 -6.11 50.05
N ARG A 3 0.99 -5.05 49.86
CA ARG A 3 -0.12 -5.03 48.90
C ARG A 3 0.44 -4.86 47.50
N LEU A 4 0.51 -5.93 46.72
CA LEU A 4 0.78 -5.84 45.28
C LEU A 4 -0.42 -5.17 44.60
N SER A 5 -0.22 -3.92 44.18
CA SER A 5 -1.12 -3.23 43.26
C SER A 5 -1.13 -3.98 41.92
N ARG A 6 -2.21 -4.73 41.66
CA ARG A 6 -2.51 -5.28 40.34
C ARG A 6 -2.89 -4.10 39.44
N ARG A 7 -1.96 -3.65 38.61
CA ARG A 7 -2.28 -2.79 37.47
C ARG A 7 -3.11 -3.63 36.50
N PHE A 8 -4.42 -3.40 36.51
CA PHE A 8 -5.29 -3.89 35.45
C PHE A 8 -4.90 -3.17 34.17
N PHE A 9 -4.18 -3.86 33.28
CA PHE A 9 -4.07 -3.43 31.90
C PHE A 9 -5.44 -3.57 31.25
N SER A 10 -6.22 -2.49 31.26
CA SER A 10 -7.42 -2.36 30.43
C SER A 10 -6.97 -2.32 28.98
N HIS A 11 -7.03 -3.46 28.30
CA HIS A 11 -6.95 -3.53 26.86
C HIS A 11 -8.36 -3.35 26.30
N SER A 12 -8.97 -2.18 26.47
CA SER A 12 -10.11 -1.80 25.64
C SER A 12 -9.58 -1.44 24.25
N ARG A 13 -9.18 -2.47 23.49
CA ARG A 13 -8.97 -2.34 22.05
C ARG A 13 -10.36 -2.25 21.43
N SER A 14 -10.86 -1.03 21.23
CA SER A 14 -11.99 -0.81 20.34
C SER A 14 -11.56 -1.27 18.95
N VAL A 15 -11.93 -2.48 18.58
CA VAL A 15 -11.82 -2.98 17.21
C VAL A 15 -12.81 -2.15 16.41
N LEU A 16 -12.33 -1.08 15.78
CA LEU A 16 -13.07 -0.39 14.72
C LEU A 16 -13.22 -1.40 13.60
N GLN A 17 -14.37 -2.08 13.57
CA GLN A 17 -14.78 -2.86 12.40
C GLN A 17 -15.09 -1.85 11.30
N SER A 18 -14.10 -1.61 10.43
CA SER A 18 -14.33 -0.91 9.17
C SER A 18 -15.28 -1.76 8.36
N THR A 19 -16.57 -1.43 8.37
CA THR A 19 -17.46 -1.83 7.29
C THR A 19 -16.78 -1.38 6.00
N LYS A 20 -16.52 -2.31 5.08
CA LYS A 20 -16.03 -1.96 3.74
C LYS A 20 -17.15 -1.17 3.06
N CYS A 21 -17.21 0.13 3.31
CA CYS A 21 -17.98 1.04 2.47
C CYS A 21 -17.44 0.86 1.05
N LEU A 22 -18.36 0.69 0.09
CA LEU A 22 -18.08 0.66 -1.35
C LEU A 22 -17.64 2.04 -1.89
N LEU A 23 -17.09 2.90 -1.02
CA LEU A 23 -16.48 4.16 -1.42
C LEU A 23 -15.15 3.81 -2.07
N VAL A 24 -15.08 3.99 -3.38
CA VAL A 24 -13.89 3.71 -4.20
C VAL A 24 -12.74 4.63 -3.77
N SER A 25 -13.05 5.87 -3.40
CA SER A 25 -12.09 6.83 -2.85
C SER A 25 -12.39 7.22 -1.40
N SER A 26 -11.33 7.58 -0.67
CA SER A 26 -11.41 8.10 0.70
C SER A 26 -11.58 9.63 0.75
N CYS A 27 -11.46 10.32 -0.39
CA CYS A 27 -11.36 11.78 -0.47
C CYS A 27 -12.53 12.31 -1.30
N PRO A 28 -13.45 13.11 -0.72
CA PRO A 28 -14.58 13.64 -1.47
C PRO A 28 -14.14 14.69 -2.50
N GLU A 29 -14.98 14.91 -3.51
CA GLU A 29 -14.77 15.94 -4.52
C GLU A 29 -14.61 17.34 -3.90
N GLY A 30 -13.79 18.18 -4.51
CA GLY A 30 -13.52 19.55 -4.07
C GLY A 30 -12.54 19.66 -2.91
N THR A 31 -12.01 18.55 -2.37
CA THR A 31 -11.04 18.59 -1.27
C THR A 31 -9.72 19.24 -1.75
N PRO A 32 -9.23 20.31 -1.09
CA PRO A 32 -7.98 20.94 -1.47
C PRO A 32 -6.77 20.09 -1.07
N LEU A 33 -5.96 19.70 -2.05
CA LEU A 33 -4.77 18.87 -1.85
C LEU A 33 -3.52 19.75 -1.66
N LYS A 34 -2.78 19.53 -0.58
CA LYS A 34 -1.54 20.25 -0.27
C LYS A 34 -0.36 19.68 -1.06
N LEU A 35 -0.37 19.89 -2.39
CA LEU A 35 0.64 19.36 -3.33
C LEU A 35 1.57 20.44 -3.91
N GLY A 36 1.37 21.71 -3.53
CA GLY A 36 2.15 22.83 -4.05
C GLY A 36 3.62 22.76 -3.63
N VAL A 37 4.52 22.58 -4.60
CA VAL A 37 5.97 22.67 -4.40
C VAL A 37 6.46 24.11 -4.62
N ARG A 38 5.83 24.85 -5.54
CA ARG A 38 6.16 26.25 -5.83
C ARG A 38 5.32 27.20 -4.99
N LYS A 39 5.92 28.32 -4.58
CA LYS A 39 5.24 29.39 -3.86
C LYS A 39 4.16 30.02 -4.75
N GLY A 40 2.98 30.28 -4.19
CA GLY A 40 1.88 30.94 -4.89
C GLY A 40 1.04 30.04 -5.81
N GLN A 41 1.34 28.74 -5.94
CA GLN A 41 0.46 27.82 -6.65
C GLN A 41 -0.79 27.53 -5.82
N LYS A 42 -1.97 27.67 -6.44
CA LYS A 42 -3.23 27.25 -5.83
C LYS A 42 -3.22 25.73 -5.64
N PRO A 43 -3.66 25.22 -4.47
CA PRO A 43 -3.74 23.78 -4.26
C PRO A 43 -4.73 23.17 -5.27
N PRO A 44 -4.37 22.08 -5.96
CA PRO A 44 -5.33 21.38 -6.81
C PRO A 44 -6.46 20.82 -5.95
N LEU A 45 -7.68 20.88 -6.48
CA LEU A 45 -8.87 20.32 -5.85
C LEU A 45 -9.06 18.88 -6.34
N ALA A 46 -9.52 18.00 -5.45
CA ALA A 46 -9.90 16.64 -5.83
C ALA A 46 -11.09 16.68 -6.80
N LEU A 47 -10.94 15.99 -7.93
CA LEU A 47 -12.03 15.74 -8.89
C LEU A 47 -12.94 14.60 -8.41
N LYS A 48 -14.02 14.33 -9.15
CA LYS A 48 -14.88 13.15 -8.95
C LYS A 48 -14.15 11.86 -9.28
N ASP A 49 -14.52 10.76 -8.62
CA ASP A 49 -13.91 9.44 -8.82
C ASP A 49 -13.97 8.94 -10.28
N GLU A 50 -15.02 9.32 -11.01
CA GLU A 50 -15.27 8.96 -12.41
C GLU A 50 -14.36 9.70 -13.40
N GLU A 51 -13.90 10.90 -13.03
CA GLU A 51 -13.03 11.71 -13.89
C GLU A 51 -11.58 11.21 -13.85
N TYR A 52 -11.23 10.39 -12.86
CA TYR A 52 -9.91 9.78 -12.78
C TYR A 52 -9.80 8.57 -13.71
N PRO A 53 -8.62 8.35 -14.31
CA PRO A 53 -8.38 7.15 -15.10
C PRO A 53 -8.59 5.86 -14.30
N GLY A 54 -9.21 4.85 -14.93
CA GLY A 54 -9.52 3.58 -14.27
C GLY A 54 -8.31 2.81 -13.73
N TRP A 55 -7.10 3.07 -14.24
CA TRP A 55 -5.87 2.44 -13.74
C TRP A 55 -5.56 2.83 -12.28
N LEU A 56 -6.00 4.01 -11.81
CA LEU A 56 -5.72 4.52 -10.46
C LEU A 56 -6.19 3.56 -9.38
N TRP A 57 -7.38 2.98 -9.58
CA TRP A 57 -8.03 2.07 -8.63
C TRP A 57 -7.41 0.68 -8.61
N SER A 58 -6.58 0.35 -9.61
CA SER A 58 -5.90 -0.94 -9.71
C SER A 58 -4.52 -0.95 -9.03
N VAL A 59 -3.97 0.23 -8.69
CA VAL A 59 -2.57 0.36 -8.23
C VAL A 59 -2.30 -0.36 -6.91
N LEU A 60 -3.26 -0.35 -5.97
CA LEU A 60 -3.09 -0.94 -4.64
C LEU A 60 -3.44 -2.44 -4.59
N ASN A 61 -3.95 -3.01 -5.69
CA ASN A 61 -4.37 -4.40 -5.73
C ASN A 61 -3.16 -5.33 -5.92
N GLU A 62 -2.46 -5.65 -4.82
CA GLU A 62 -1.33 -6.59 -4.81
C GLU A 62 -1.72 -7.99 -5.33
N GLU A 63 -2.98 -8.38 -5.12
CA GLU A 63 -3.54 -9.67 -5.54
C GLU A 63 -3.55 -9.84 -7.07
N SER A 64 -3.66 -8.74 -7.83
CA SER A 64 -3.69 -8.78 -9.30
C SER A 64 -2.39 -9.28 -9.93
N ALA A 65 -1.26 -9.20 -9.20
CA ALA A 65 0.04 -9.68 -9.66
C ALA A 65 0.25 -11.19 -9.42
N ASN A 66 -0.53 -11.80 -8.52
CA ASN A 66 -0.37 -13.20 -8.11
C ASN A 66 -1.53 -14.10 -8.56
N THR A 67 -2.67 -13.53 -8.98
CA THR A 67 -3.75 -14.34 -9.53
C THR A 67 -3.36 -14.81 -10.93
N GLN A 68 -3.33 -16.13 -11.12
CA GLN A 68 -3.13 -16.82 -12.39
C GLN A 68 -4.29 -16.52 -13.35
N LYS A 69 -4.38 -15.29 -13.86
CA LYS A 69 -5.19 -14.97 -15.03
C LYS A 69 -4.32 -15.23 -16.25
N GLU A 70 -4.95 -15.58 -17.37
CA GLU A 70 -4.32 -15.66 -18.70
C GLU A 70 -3.59 -14.32 -18.96
N LEU A 71 -2.28 -14.30 -18.71
CA LEU A 71 -1.46 -13.11 -18.85
C LEU A 71 -1.13 -12.95 -20.33
N SER A 72 -1.22 -11.73 -20.83
CA SER A 72 -0.66 -11.44 -22.16
C SER A 72 0.85 -11.75 -22.16
N PRO A 73 1.45 -12.12 -23.30
CA PRO A 73 2.89 -12.41 -23.38
C PRO A 73 3.78 -11.29 -22.81
N ILE A 74 3.35 -10.03 -22.97
CA ILE A 74 4.04 -8.86 -22.42
C ILE A 74 4.04 -8.88 -20.88
N GLN A 75 2.90 -9.16 -20.26
CA GLN A 75 2.77 -9.22 -18.81
C GLN A 75 3.59 -10.38 -18.21
N GLU A 76 3.67 -11.53 -18.91
CA GLU A 76 4.50 -12.65 -18.49
C GLU A 76 5.99 -12.26 -18.43
N LEU A 77 6.50 -11.56 -19.46
CA LEU A 77 7.87 -11.05 -19.48
C LEU A 77 8.12 -10.05 -18.33
N GLU A 78 7.16 -9.17 -18.03
CA GLU A 78 7.27 -8.24 -16.90
C GLU A 78 7.33 -8.94 -15.55
N LEU A 79 6.49 -9.96 -15.34
CA LEU A 79 6.51 -10.79 -14.14
C LEU A 79 7.85 -11.52 -14.01
N ARG A 80 8.36 -12.09 -15.10
CA ARG A 80 9.68 -12.73 -15.12
C ARG A 80 10.79 -11.77 -14.72
N ARG A 81 10.77 -10.52 -15.23
CA ARG A 81 11.74 -9.48 -14.83
C ARG A 81 11.65 -9.17 -13.33
N LYS A 82 10.44 -9.08 -12.76
CA LYS A 82 10.25 -8.87 -11.31
C LYS A 82 10.79 -10.03 -10.49
N GLN A 83 10.55 -11.28 -10.91
CA GLN A 83 11.07 -12.48 -10.25
C GLN A 83 12.61 -12.51 -10.24
N LEU A 84 13.25 -12.24 -11.39
CA LEU A 84 14.71 -12.21 -11.48
C LEU A 84 15.33 -11.14 -10.57
N ARG A 85 14.70 -9.96 -10.44
CA ARG A 85 15.15 -8.91 -9.50
C ARG A 85 15.08 -9.39 -8.05
N LYS A 86 14.02 -10.11 -7.68
CA LYS A 86 13.86 -10.69 -6.33
C LYS A 86 14.96 -11.72 -6.05
N LEU A 87 15.15 -12.68 -6.95
CA LEU A 87 16.19 -13.72 -6.83
C LEU A 87 17.59 -13.12 -6.71
N ASN A 88 17.92 -12.12 -7.52
CA ASN A 88 19.21 -11.44 -7.46
C ASN A 88 19.40 -10.73 -6.11
N ARG A 89 18.37 -10.04 -5.61
CA ARG A 89 18.42 -9.38 -4.29
C ARG A 89 18.65 -10.40 -3.18
N ASP A 90 17.97 -11.55 -3.23
CA ASP A 90 18.07 -12.59 -2.21
C ASP A 90 19.45 -13.26 -2.25
N LYS A 91 19.99 -13.51 -3.46
CA LYS A 91 21.36 -14.01 -3.65
C LYS A 91 22.42 -13.05 -3.10
N ILE A 92 22.26 -11.74 -3.34
CA ILE A 92 23.17 -10.71 -2.79
C ILE A 92 23.10 -10.70 -1.27
N LYS A 93 21.89 -10.73 -0.69
CA LYS A 93 21.71 -10.78 0.76
C LYS A 93 22.36 -12.01 1.40
N GLN A 94 22.16 -13.19 0.81
CA GLN A 94 22.77 -14.44 1.27
C GLN A 94 24.30 -14.39 1.20
N LYS A 95 24.85 -13.88 0.10
CA LYS A 95 26.30 -13.70 -0.05
C LYS A 95 26.86 -12.76 1.01
N ASN A 96 26.23 -11.60 1.20
CA ASN A 96 26.69 -10.61 2.18
C ASN A 96 26.60 -11.16 3.61
N PHE A 97 25.52 -11.88 3.92
CA PHE A 97 25.36 -12.55 5.21
C PHE A 97 26.48 -13.56 5.50
N LEU A 98 26.83 -14.40 4.53
CA LEU A 98 27.91 -15.38 4.69
C LEU A 98 29.30 -14.74 4.77
N SER A 99 29.49 -13.54 4.21
CA SER A 99 30.78 -12.84 4.31
C SER A 99 30.99 -12.09 5.63
N GLU A 100 29.93 -11.87 6.40
CA GLU A 100 29.99 -11.20 7.71
C GLU A 100 30.18 -12.18 8.89
N LEU A 101 30.07 -13.49 8.64
CA LEU A 101 30.33 -14.57 9.60
C LEU A 101 31.83 -14.96 9.59
#